data_AF-A0A182U6R5-F1
#
_entry.id   AF-A0A182U6R5-F1
#
_cell.length_a   1.000
_cell.length_b   1.000
_cell.length_c   1.000
_cell.angle_alpha   90.00
_cell.angle_beta   90.00
_cell.angle_gamma   90.00
#
_symmetry.space_group_name_H-M   'P 1'
#
loop_
_entity.id
_entity.type
_entity.pdbx_description
1 polymer ?
#
loop_
_entity_poly.entity_id
_entity_poly.type
_entity_poly.pdbx_seq_one_letter_code
_entity_poly.pdbx_strand_id
1 'polypeptide(L)'
;MAQSDDEDMPEDVAVPVEGSFMEDFFKEVEEIRMMIDKIQANVEEVKKKHSAILSAPQSDEKTKQELEDLMADIKKTANRVRGKLKGIEQNIEQEEQQSKSNADLRIRKTQHSALSRKFVEVMTEYNRTQTDYRERCKGRIQRQLEIS
;
A
#
# COMPACT_ATOMS: atom_id res chain seq x y z
N MET A 1 21.37 14.72 68.98
CA MET A 1 20.06 14.57 68.34
C MET A 1 20.30 14.53 66.85
N ALA A 2 19.96 13.41 66.22
CA ALA A 2 20.06 13.18 64.79
C ALA A 2 18.71 13.54 64.15
N GLN A 3 18.71 14.33 63.08
CA GLN A 3 17.59 14.62 62.17
C GLN A 3 18.27 14.91 60.83
N SER A 4 18.45 13.89 59.99
CA SER A 4 17.49 13.32 59.04
C SER A 4 17.68 13.97 57.67
N ASP A 5 18.57 13.36 56.89
CA ASP A 5 18.64 13.48 55.43
C ASP A 5 17.31 12.98 54.85
N ASP A 6 16.49 13.89 54.34
CA ASP A 6 15.42 13.53 53.41
C ASP A 6 16.02 13.55 52.00
N GLU A 7 16.38 12.35 51.53
CA GLU A 7 16.73 12.08 50.15
C GLU A 7 15.49 12.34 49.27
N ASP A 8 15.56 13.38 48.45
CA ASP A 8 14.64 13.63 47.33
C ASP A 8 14.81 12.49 46.31
N MET A 9 14.08 11.40 46.53
CA MET A 9 13.91 10.33 45.55
C MET A 9 13.13 10.90 44.35
N PRO A 10 13.68 10.88 43.12
CA PRO A 10 12.90 11.25 41.96
C PRO A 10 11.74 10.25 41.82
N GLU A 11 10.52 10.77 41.89
CA GLU A 11 9.29 10.04 41.56
C GLU A 11 9.53 9.24 40.28
N ASP A 12 9.34 7.92 40.37
CA ASP A 12 9.32 7.00 39.25
C ASP A 12 8.26 7.47 38.26
N VAL A 13 8.69 8.22 37.24
CA VAL A 13 7.85 8.66 36.14
C VAL A 13 7.51 7.41 35.35
N ALA A 14 6.42 6.75 35.76
CA ALA A 14 5.84 5.63 35.06
C ALA A 14 5.60 6.05 33.60
N VAL A 15 6.47 5.58 32.70
CA VAL A 15 6.32 5.79 31.27
C VAL A 15 5.06 5.04 30.85
N PRO A 16 4.01 5.73 30.37
CA PRO A 16 2.77 5.07 30.00
C PRO A 16 3.05 4.11 28.83
N VAL A 17 2.27 3.02 28.77
CA VAL A 17 2.32 1.90 27.82
C VAL A 17 2.07 2.34 26.33
N GLU A 18 2.12 3.64 26.04
CA GLU A 18 1.92 4.23 24.71
C GLU A 18 3.05 3.88 23.71
N GLY A 19 4.26 3.59 24.19
CA GLY A 19 5.39 3.21 23.34
C GLY A 19 5.14 1.94 22.50
N SER A 20 4.41 0.97 23.04
CA SER A 20 4.10 -0.29 22.35
C SER A 20 3.09 -0.11 21.22
N PHE A 21 2.09 0.75 21.41
CA PHE A 21 1.04 0.97 20.41
C PHE A 21 1.58 1.68 19.16
N MET A 22 2.38 2.73 19.36
CA MET A 22 2.99 3.44 18.23
C MET A 22 4.02 2.58 17.51
N GLU A 23 4.74 1.70 18.21
CA GLU A 23 5.64 0.73 17.57
C GLU A 23 4.88 -0.22 16.63
N ASP A 24 3.75 -0.78 17.09
CA ASP A 24 2.92 -1.64 16.26
C ASP A 24 2.30 -0.88 15.07
N PHE A 25 1.90 0.37 15.29
CA PHE A 25 1.46 1.24 14.20
C PHE A 25 2.56 1.45 13.14
N PHE A 26 3.80 1.71 13.55
CA PHE A 26 4.91 1.88 12.60
C PHE A 26 5.23 0.58 11.84
N LYS A 27 5.13 -0.58 12.49
CA LYS A 27 5.24 -1.88 11.81
C LYS A 27 4.14 -2.06 10.76
N GLU A 28 2.90 -1.67 11.09
CA GLU A 28 1.78 -1.72 10.14
C GLU A 28 1.98 -0.78 8.95
N VAL A 29 2.45 0.46 9.19
CA VAL A 29 2.79 1.44 8.15
C VAL A 29 3.85 0.88 7.21
N GLU A 30 4.91 0.27 7.74
CA GLU A 30 5.97 -0.30 6.91
C GLU A 30 5.48 -1.51 6.11
N GLU A 31 4.63 -2.36 6.69
CA GLU A 31 4.00 -3.45 5.94
C GLU A 31 3.15 -2.93 4.78
N ILE A 32 2.34 -1.89 5.00
CA ILE A 32 1.54 -1.27 3.94
C ILE A 32 2.44 -0.71 2.85
N ARG A 33 3.52 -0.02 3.23
CA ARG A 33 4.48 0.55 2.29
C ARG A 33 5.12 -0.54 1.42
N MET A 34 5.60 -1.62 2.02
CA MET A 34 6.17 -2.76 1.29
C MET A 34 5.15 -3.40 0.34
N MET A 35 3.88 -3.53 0.76
CA MET A 35 2.83 -4.03 -0.12
C MET A 35 2.56 -3.10 -1.30
N ILE A 36 2.56 -1.77 -1.10
CA ILE A 36 2.41 -0.80 -2.19
C ILE A 36 3.60 -0.90 -3.15
N ASP A 37 4.82 -1.00 -2.64
CA ASP A 37 6.04 -1.13 -3.46
C ASP A 37 6.03 -2.45 -4.26
N LYS A 38 5.52 -3.54 -3.66
CA LYS A 38 5.30 -4.80 -4.36
C LYS A 38 4.29 -4.65 -5.50
N ILE A 39 3.16 -3.96 -5.28
CA ILE A 39 2.18 -3.70 -6.34
C ILE A 39 2.85 -2.93 -7.47
N GLN A 40 3.61 -1.88 -7.15
CA GLN A 40 4.31 -1.08 -8.16
C GLN A 40 5.29 -1.93 -8.99
N ALA A 41 6.08 -2.79 -8.35
CA ALA A 41 6.97 -3.71 -9.06
C ALA A 41 6.20 -4.66 -9.99
N ASN A 42 5.09 -5.24 -9.51
CA ASN A 42 4.26 -6.11 -10.34
C ASN A 42 3.63 -5.36 -11.53
N VAL A 43 3.24 -4.08 -11.36
CA VAL A 43 2.72 -3.24 -12.46
C VAL A 43 3.76 -3.07 -13.56
N GLU A 44 5.03 -2.84 -13.21
CA GLU A 44 6.11 -2.74 -14.18
C GLU A 44 6.36 -4.07 -14.90
N GLU A 45 6.27 -5.21 -14.22
CA GLU A 45 6.34 -6.52 -14.86
C GLU A 45 5.15 -6.76 -15.80
N VAL A 46 3.93 -6.38 -15.41
CA VAL A 46 2.74 -6.43 -16.28
C VAL A 46 2.97 -5.64 -17.57
N LYS A 47 3.55 -4.43 -17.50
CA LYS A 47 3.90 -3.63 -18.69
C LYS A 47 4.86 -4.38 -19.62
N LYS A 48 5.91 -5.01 -19.08
CA LYS A 48 6.88 -5.78 -19.86
C LYS A 48 6.22 -6.97 -20.55
N LYS A 49 5.38 -7.72 -19.82
CA LYS A 49 4.66 -8.88 -20.36
C LYS A 49 3.64 -8.47 -21.44
N HIS A 50 2.89 -7.41 -21.21
CA HIS A 50 2.01 -6.82 -22.24
C HIS A 50 2.77 -6.44 -23.51
N SER A 51 3.94 -5.81 -23.37
CA SER A 51 4.80 -5.46 -24.51
C SER A 51 5.30 -6.71 -25.27
N ALA A 52 5.76 -7.74 -24.56
CA ALA A 52 6.20 -9.00 -25.15
C ALA A 52 5.08 -9.73 -25.93
N ILE A 53 3.86 -9.76 -25.39
CA ILE A 53 2.70 -10.35 -26.08
C ILE A 53 2.36 -9.55 -27.35
N LEU A 54 2.48 -8.22 -27.30
CA LEU A 54 2.20 -7.35 -28.44
C LEU A 54 3.25 -7.45 -29.55
N SER A 55 4.51 -7.74 -29.22
CA SER A 55 5.60 -7.86 -30.20
C SER A 55 5.78 -9.28 -30.74
N ALA A 56 5.31 -10.31 -30.03
CA ALA A 56 5.44 -11.69 -30.47
C ALA A 56 4.60 -11.98 -31.74
N PRO A 57 5.16 -12.70 -32.73
CA PRO A 57 4.46 -13.10 -33.95
C PRO A 57 3.42 -14.20 -33.71
N GLN A 58 3.51 -14.91 -32.60
CA GLN A 58 2.60 -15.98 -32.17
C GLN A 58 2.36 -15.87 -30.66
N SER A 59 1.24 -16.41 -30.16
CA SER A 59 0.90 -16.32 -28.74
C SER A 59 1.81 -17.21 -27.89
N ASP A 60 2.52 -16.59 -26.93
CA ASP A 60 3.25 -17.32 -25.89
C ASP A 60 2.34 -17.55 -24.67
N GLU A 61 1.87 -18.79 -24.53
CA GLU A 61 0.96 -19.20 -23.46
C GLU A 61 1.59 -19.10 -22.07
N LYS A 62 2.91 -19.31 -21.97
CA LYS A 62 3.63 -19.14 -20.71
C LYS A 62 3.62 -17.68 -20.27
N THR A 63 3.89 -16.76 -21.18
CA THR A 63 3.86 -15.31 -20.89
C THR A 63 2.46 -14.84 -20.50
N LYS A 64 1.39 -15.42 -21.08
CA LYS A 64 0.01 -15.12 -20.65
C LYS A 64 -0.28 -15.61 -19.24
N GLN A 65 0.10 -16.85 -18.90
CA GLN A 65 -0.13 -17.38 -17.56
C GLN A 65 0.59 -16.53 -16.50
N GLU A 66 1.86 -16.18 -16.75
CA GLU A 66 2.63 -15.31 -15.85
C GLU A 66 1.98 -13.92 -15.69
N LEU A 67 1.38 -13.38 -16.76
CA LEU A 67 0.63 -12.14 -16.70
C LEU A 67 -0.64 -12.27 -15.82
N GLU A 68 -1.40 -13.35 -15.97
CA GLU A 68 -2.58 -13.62 -15.15
C GLU A 68 -2.23 -13.75 -13.66
N ASP A 69 -1.14 -14.45 -13.36
CA ASP A 69 -0.63 -14.61 -12.00
C ASP A 69 -0.23 -13.27 -11.38
N LEU A 70 0.46 -12.41 -12.14
CA LEU A 70 0.80 -11.05 -11.71
C LEU A 70 -0.45 -10.19 -11.43
N MET A 71 -1.45 -10.25 -12.31
CA MET A 71 -2.71 -9.52 -12.13
C MET A 71 -3.47 -10.00 -10.90
N ALA A 72 -3.48 -11.31 -10.63
CA ALA A 72 -4.07 -11.89 -9.43
C ALA A 72 -3.35 -11.43 -8.16
N ASP A 73 -2.02 -11.43 -8.16
CA ASP A 73 -1.21 -10.98 -7.02
C ASP A 73 -1.36 -9.47 -6.76
N ILE A 74 -1.43 -8.63 -7.80
CA ILE A 74 -1.77 -7.21 -7.69
C ILE A 74 -3.12 -7.04 -7.00
N LYS A 75 -4.17 -7.72 -7.50
CA LYS A 75 -5.52 -7.61 -6.95
C LYS A 75 -5.57 -8.05 -5.48
N LYS A 76 -4.91 -9.16 -5.15
CA LYS A 76 -4.84 -9.69 -3.79
C LYS A 76 -4.13 -8.72 -2.85
N THR A 77 -2.96 -8.22 -3.26
CA THR A 77 -2.16 -7.29 -2.46
C THR A 77 -2.87 -5.94 -2.28
N ALA A 78 -3.52 -5.43 -3.33
CA ALA A 78 -4.30 -4.19 -3.27
C ALA A 78 -5.48 -4.28 -2.29
N ASN A 79 -6.18 -5.42 -2.26
CA ASN A 79 -7.25 -5.64 -1.28
C ASN A 79 -6.74 -5.66 0.16
N ARG A 80 -5.55 -6.24 0.40
CA ARG A 80 -4.91 -6.21 1.73
C ARG A 80 -4.54 -4.78 2.14
N VAL A 81 -3.91 -4.02 1.26
CA VAL A 81 -3.57 -2.60 1.49
C VAL A 81 -4.83 -1.80 1.83
N ARG A 82 -5.88 -1.93 1.02
CA ARG A 82 -7.17 -1.26 1.25
C ARG A 82 -7.77 -1.62 2.62
N GLY A 83 -7.72 -2.90 3.00
CA GLY A 83 -8.21 -3.37 4.30
C GLY A 83 -7.47 -2.73 5.47
N LYS A 84 -6.14 -2.70 5.41
CA LYS A 84 -5.31 -2.08 6.46
C LYS A 84 -5.50 -0.56 6.55
N LEU A 85 -5.50 0.14 5.41
CA LEU A 85 -5.75 1.58 5.39
C LEU A 85 -7.11 1.94 6.02
N LYS A 86 -8.16 1.15 5.71
CA LYS A 86 -9.47 1.31 6.34
C LYS A 86 -9.43 1.06 7.85
N GLY A 87 -8.66 0.08 8.31
CA GLY A 87 -8.47 -0.18 9.74
C GLY A 87 -7.83 1.02 10.46
N ILE A 88 -6.78 1.59 9.87
CA ILE A 88 -6.11 2.80 10.39
C ILE A 88 -7.09 3.98 10.43
N GLU A 89 -7.86 4.20 9.36
CA GLU A 89 -8.88 5.26 9.28
C GLU A 89 -9.92 5.13 10.40
N GLN A 90 -10.47 3.93 10.61
CA GLN A 90 -11.44 3.68 11.68
C GLN A 90 -10.88 3.93 13.08
N ASN A 91 -9.61 3.57 13.32
CA ASN A 91 -8.95 3.85 14.59
C ASN A 91 -8.77 5.36 14.82
N ILE A 92 -8.40 6.11 13.77
CA ILE A 92 -8.28 7.58 13.83
C ILE A 92 -9.64 8.21 14.17
N GLU A 93 -10.71 7.82 13.47
CA GLU A 93 -12.07 8.36 13.67
C GLU A 93 -12.58 8.11 15.10
N GLN A 94 -12.35 6.92 15.65
CA GLN A 94 -12.77 6.58 17.02
C GLN A 94 -12.08 7.45 18.07
N GLU A 95 -10.81 7.78 17.88
CA GLU A 95 -10.05 8.60 18.83
C GLU A 95 -10.37 10.09 18.73
N GLU A 96 -10.69 10.58 17.52
CA GLU A 96 -11.22 11.93 17.33
C GLU A 96 -12.54 12.12 18.08
N GLN A 97 -13.43 11.12 18.03
CA GLN A 97 -14.72 11.17 18.73
C GLN A 97 -14.56 11.24 20.25
N GLN A 98 -13.44 10.75 20.79
CA GLN A 98 -13.08 10.82 22.20
C GLN A 98 -12.36 12.13 22.58
N SER A 99 -12.22 13.09 21.65
CA SER A 99 -11.48 14.36 21.81
C SER A 99 -10.01 14.18 22.25
N LYS A 100 -9.42 13.02 21.96
CA LYS A 100 -8.01 12.71 22.26
C LYS A 100 -7.10 13.28 21.17
N SER A 101 -6.99 14.60 21.10
CA SER A 101 -6.04 15.25 20.18
C SER A 101 -4.65 15.28 20.81
N ASN A 102 -3.78 14.36 20.37
CA ASN A 102 -2.38 14.30 20.80
C ASN A 102 -1.42 14.21 19.60
N ALA A 103 -0.11 14.22 19.87
CA ALA A 103 0.92 14.13 18.83
C ALA A 103 0.80 12.85 17.99
N ASP A 104 0.49 11.72 18.63
CA ASP A 104 0.36 10.41 17.98
C ASP A 104 -0.81 10.33 17.01
N LEU A 105 -1.95 10.95 17.34
CA LEU A 105 -3.07 11.06 16.42
C LEU A 105 -2.69 11.84 15.15
N ARG A 106 -1.90 12.93 15.29
CA ARG A 106 -1.41 13.70 14.14
C ARG A 106 -0.46 12.86 13.29
N ILE A 107 0.47 12.13 13.91
CA ILE A 107 1.40 11.24 13.20
C ILE A 107 0.62 10.20 12.38
N ARG A 108 -0.35 9.53 12.99
CA ARG A 108 -1.16 8.51 12.31
C ARG A 108 -1.97 9.06 11.15
N LYS A 109 -2.60 10.23 11.30
CA LYS A 109 -3.30 10.94 10.21
C LYS A 109 -2.38 11.27 9.04
N THR A 110 -1.18 11.78 9.33
CA THR A 110 -0.20 12.11 8.29
C THR A 110 0.26 10.84 7.55
N GLN A 111 0.57 9.76 8.27
CA GLN A 111 0.98 8.49 7.68
C GLN A 111 -0.13 7.85 6.85
N HIS A 112 -1.35 7.76 7.37
CA HIS A 112 -2.52 7.29 6.63
C HIS A 112 -2.70 8.07 5.33
N SER A 113 -2.66 9.41 5.40
CA SER A 113 -2.83 10.27 4.22
C SER A 113 -1.72 10.04 3.18
N ALA A 114 -0.47 9.86 3.62
CA ALA A 114 0.66 9.61 2.72
C ALA A 114 0.54 8.24 2.03
N LEU A 115 0.25 7.19 2.79
CA LEU A 115 0.07 5.84 2.25
C LEU A 115 -1.12 5.76 1.30
N SER A 116 -2.25 6.38 1.65
CA SER A 116 -3.45 6.42 0.81
C SER A 116 -3.21 7.11 -0.52
N ARG A 117 -2.48 8.24 -0.54
CA ARG A 117 -2.09 8.90 -1.80
C ARG A 117 -1.22 7.98 -2.66
N LYS A 118 -0.15 7.41 -2.08
CA LYS A 118 0.76 6.52 -2.80
C LYS A 118 0.03 5.29 -3.38
N PHE A 119 -0.88 4.71 -2.61
CA PHE A 119 -1.69 3.59 -3.06
C PHE A 119 -2.58 3.96 -4.27
N VAL A 120 -3.25 5.12 -4.21
CA VAL A 120 -4.08 5.61 -5.32
C VAL A 120 -3.25 5.87 -6.57
N GLU A 121 -2.06 6.46 -6.43
CA GLU A 121 -1.14 6.70 -7.56
C GLU A 121 -0.75 5.40 -8.26
N VAL A 122 -0.30 4.40 -7.49
CA VAL A 122 0.10 3.10 -8.03
C VAL A 122 -1.07 2.36 -8.70
N MET A 123 -2.26 2.40 -8.08
CA MET A 123 -3.46 1.77 -8.66
C MET A 123 -3.97 2.50 -9.91
N THR A 124 -3.78 3.82 -9.98
CA THR A 124 -4.11 4.60 -11.18
C THR A 124 -3.21 4.21 -12.34
N GLU A 125 -1.91 4.05 -12.09
CA GLU A 125 -0.95 3.60 -13.10
C GLU A 125 -1.23 2.17 -13.58
N TYR A 126 -1.63 1.26 -12.66
CA TYR A 126 -2.08 -0.08 -13.01
C TYR A 126 -3.30 -0.04 -13.95
N ASN A 127 -4.33 0.74 -13.60
CA ASN A 127 -5.53 0.87 -14.42
C ASN A 127 -5.24 1.46 -15.80
N ARG A 128 -4.34 2.44 -15.88
CA ARG A 128 -3.87 3.01 -17.14
C ARG A 128 -3.19 1.94 -18.00
N THR A 129 -2.25 1.19 -17.43
CA THR A 129 -1.55 0.09 -18.11
C THR A 129 -2.52 -0.93 -18.71
N GLN A 130 -3.57 -1.31 -17.95
CA GLN A 130 -4.60 -2.24 -18.40
C GLN A 130 -5.48 -1.69 -19.53
N THR A 131 -5.77 -0.39 -19.52
CA THR A 131 -6.52 0.28 -20.59
C THR A 131 -5.69 0.36 -21.87
N ASP A 132 -4.44 0.83 -21.76
CA ASP A 132 -3.51 0.96 -22.89
C ASP A 132 -3.29 -0.39 -23.59
N TYR A 133 -3.13 -1.48 -22.83
CA TYR A 133 -3.00 -2.82 -23.41
C TYR A 133 -4.26 -3.25 -24.18
N ARG A 134 -5.45 -3.03 -23.61
CA ARG A 134 -6.72 -3.37 -24.26
C ARG A 134 -6.91 -2.60 -25.57
N GLU A 135 -6.57 -1.31 -25.60
CA GLU A 135 -6.62 -0.49 -26.81
C GLU A 135 -5.66 -0.99 -27.89
N ARG A 136 -4.42 -1.33 -27.52
CA ARG A 136 -3.43 -1.88 -28.46
C ARG A 136 -3.85 -3.25 -29.01
N CYS A 137 -4.42 -4.12 -28.19
CA CYS A 137 -4.96 -5.40 -28.65
C CYS A 137 -6.08 -5.20 -29.68
N LYS A 138 -7.03 -4.29 -29.44
CA LYS A 138 -8.09 -3.96 -30.39
C LYS A 138 -7.52 -3.46 -31.74
N GLY A 139 -6.54 -2.57 -31.70
CA GLY A 139 -5.90 -2.04 -32.91
C GLY A 139 -5.19 -3.11 -33.75
N ARG A 140 -4.58 -4.14 -33.12
CA ARG A 140 -3.98 -5.28 -33.85
C ARG A 140 -5.04 -6.11 -34.58
N ILE A 141 -6.15 -6.43 -33.91
CA ILE A 141 -7.23 -7.23 -34.50
C ILE A 141 -7.86 -6.50 -35.69
N GLN A 142 -8.13 -5.21 -35.56
CA GLN A 142 -8.72 -4.42 -36.63
C GLN A 142 -7.81 -4.39 -37.88
N ARG A 143 -6.49 -4.21 -37.71
CA ARG A 143 -5.55 -4.28 -38.85
C ARG A 143 -5.46 -5.66 -39.48
N GLN A 144 -5.57 -6.75 -38.71
CA GLN A 144 -5.58 -8.10 -39.27
C GLN A 144 -6.84 -8.34 -40.14
N LEU A 145 -7.98 -7.77 -39.77
CA LEU A 145 -9.23 -7.86 -40.54
C LEU A 145 -9.22 -6.98 -41.80
N GLU A 146 -8.48 -5.87 -41.82
CA GLU A 146 -8.35 -4.99 -42.99
C GLU A 146 -7.37 -5.51 -44.06
N ILE A 147 -6.49 -6.45 -43.71
CA ILE A 147 -5.47 -7.03 -44.60
C ILE A 147 -5.89 -8.43 -45.10
N SER A 148 -6.99 -8.98 -44.56
CA SER A 148 -7.59 -10.27 -44.98
C SER A 148 -8.66 -10.05 -46.04
#